data_AF-A0A6L3JZE4-F1
#
_entry.id   AF-A0A6L3JZE4-F1
#
_cell.length_a   1.000
_cell.length_b   1.000
_cell.length_c   1.000
_cell.angle_alpha   90.00
_cell.angle_beta   90.00
_cell.angle_gamma   90.00
#
_symmetry.space_group_name_H-M   'P 1'
#
loop_
_entity.id
_entity.type
_entity.pdbx_description
1 polymer ?
#
loop_
_entity_poly.entity_id
_entity_poly.type
_entity_poly.pdbx_seq_one_letter_code
_entity_poly.pdbx_strand_id
1 'polypeptide(L)'
;MNRVQMTIIWSLSIVFFVSCESAGDKRLDFALEQAGKNRIELEKVLNYYQNDSLKLEATRFLIRNMPGHGGYEDDRLDSVKAVMKAAVELNIGGYLPDSEWKRKWN
;
A
#
# COMPACT_ATOMS: atom_id res chain seq x y z
N MET A 1 50.74 -0.47 -3.97
CA MET A 1 49.52 -1.31 -4.04
C MET A 1 49.56 -2.07 -5.37
N ASN A 2 49.48 -3.39 -5.34
CA ASN A 2 49.67 -4.19 -6.55
C ASN A 2 48.39 -4.19 -7.41
N ARG A 3 48.49 -4.33 -8.74
CA ARG A 3 47.32 -4.37 -9.65
C ARG A 3 46.27 -5.39 -9.20
N VAL A 4 46.72 -6.54 -8.67
CA VAL A 4 45.88 -7.60 -8.11
C VAL A 4 45.13 -7.15 -6.84
N GLN A 5 45.78 -6.39 -5.96
CA GLN A 5 45.13 -5.83 -4.77
C GLN A 5 44.07 -4.79 -5.14
N MET A 6 44.34 -3.95 -6.13
CA MET A 6 43.38 -2.96 -6.61
C MET A 6 42.13 -3.63 -7.19
N THR A 7 42.28 -4.70 -7.97
CA THR A 7 41.14 -5.46 -8.51
C THR A 7 40.32 -6.15 -7.43
N ILE A 8 40.96 -6.67 -6.36
CA ILE A 8 40.27 -7.31 -5.23
C ILE A 8 39.48 -6.28 -4.42
N ILE A 9 40.05 -5.10 -4.18
CA ILE A 9 39.35 -4.01 -3.47
C ILE A 9 38.13 -3.56 -4.29
N TRP A 10 38.28 -3.39 -5.60
CA TRP A 10 37.18 -3.00 -6.48
C TRP A 10 36.05 -4.03 -6.51
N SER A 11 36.38 -5.32 -6.61
CA SER A 11 35.37 -6.38 -6.60
C SER A 11 34.66 -6.49 -5.24
N LEU A 12 35.38 -6.34 -4.12
CA LEU A 12 34.78 -6.31 -2.79
C LEU A 12 33.85 -5.11 -2.60
N SER A 13 34.23 -3.91 -3.07
CA SER A 13 33.36 -2.73 -3.01
C SER A 13 32.04 -2.94 -3.75
N ILE A 14 32.05 -3.57 -4.93
CA ILE A 14 30.82 -3.84 -5.71
C ILE A 14 29.86 -4.75 -4.93
N VAL A 15 30.37 -5.78 -4.24
CA VAL A 15 29.55 -6.71 -3.45
C VAL A 15 28.87 -6.00 -2.26
N PHE A 16 29.51 -5.00 -1.65
CA PHE A 16 28.93 -4.24 -0.54
C PHE A 16 27.73 -3.36 -0.96
N PHE A 17 27.65 -2.92 -2.22
CA PHE A 17 26.56 -2.05 -2.69
C PHE A 17 25.27 -2.79 -3.04
N VAL A 18 25.32 -4.12 -3.29
CA VAL A 18 24.14 -4.90 -3.72
C VAL A 18 23.17 -5.18 -2.54
N SER A 19 23.62 -5.03 -1.30
CA SER A 19 22.84 -5.36 -0.10
C SER A 19 21.90 -4.24 0.39
N CYS A 20 21.78 -3.13 -0.33
CA CYS A 20 21.06 -1.93 0.13
C CYS A 20 19.54 -1.96 -0.13
N GLU A 21 18.93 -3.15 -0.20
CA GLU A 21 17.49 -3.29 -0.38
C GLU A 21 16.80 -3.44 0.98
N SER A 22 15.92 -2.50 1.34
CA SER A 22 15.22 -2.57 2.62
C SER A 22 14.05 -3.56 2.57
N ALA A 23 13.71 -4.16 3.72
CA ALA A 23 12.49 -4.94 3.84
C ALA A 23 11.22 -4.11 3.55
N GLY A 24 11.31 -2.77 3.67
CA GLY A 24 10.23 -1.84 3.33
C GLY A 24 9.99 -1.75 1.83
N ASP A 25 11.07 -1.74 1.03
CA ASP A 25 10.98 -1.68 -0.43
C ASP A 25 10.35 -2.98 -0.98
N LYS A 26 10.74 -4.14 -0.44
CA LYS A 26 10.11 -5.44 -0.80
C LYS A 26 8.60 -5.48 -0.56
N ARG A 27 8.15 -4.89 0.57
CA ARG A 27 6.72 -4.81 0.90
C ARG A 27 5.97 -3.83 0.00
N LEU A 28 6.63 -2.73 -0.37
CA LEU A 28 6.07 -1.76 -1.30
C LEU A 28 5.86 -2.39 -2.68
N ASP A 29 6.88 -3.10 -3.19
CA ASP A 29 6.80 -3.79 -4.48
C ASP A 29 5.69 -4.85 -4.48
N PHE A 30 5.63 -5.67 -3.42
CA PHE A 30 4.54 -6.63 -3.23
C PHE A 30 3.16 -5.94 -3.24
N ALA A 31 3.01 -4.80 -2.54
CA ALA A 31 1.75 -4.06 -2.53
C ALA A 31 1.37 -3.50 -3.90
N LEU A 32 2.34 -3.02 -4.68
CA LEU A 32 2.13 -2.55 -6.05
C LEU A 32 1.74 -3.70 -6.98
N GLU A 33 2.31 -4.89 -6.82
CA GLU A 33 1.89 -6.09 -7.56
C GLU A 33 0.44 -6.48 -7.23
N GLN A 34 0.08 -6.49 -5.94
CA GLN A 34 -1.29 -6.79 -5.50
C GLN A 34 -2.32 -5.75 -5.97
N ALA A 35 -1.90 -4.50 -6.24
CA ALA A 35 -2.79 -3.45 -6.74
C ALA A 35 -3.29 -3.68 -8.18
N GLY A 36 -2.67 -4.59 -8.94
CA GLY A 36 -3.09 -4.94 -10.30
C GLY A 36 -3.24 -3.72 -11.21
N LYS A 37 -4.46 -3.49 -11.74
CA LYS A 37 -4.74 -2.34 -12.62
C LYS A 37 -4.54 -0.98 -11.94
N ASN A 38 -4.71 -0.89 -10.62
CA ASN A 38 -4.56 0.34 -9.86
C ASN A 38 -3.08 0.72 -9.61
N ARG A 39 -2.14 -0.17 -9.90
CA ARG A 39 -0.70 0.08 -9.75
C ARG A 39 -0.25 1.39 -10.41
N ILE A 40 -0.76 1.67 -11.62
CA ILE A 40 -0.40 2.87 -12.39
C ILE A 40 -0.74 4.15 -11.62
N GLU A 41 -1.88 4.19 -10.93
CA GLU A 41 -2.28 5.36 -10.13
C GLU A 41 -1.41 5.50 -8.88
N LEU A 42 -1.08 4.39 -8.21
CA LEU A 42 -0.20 4.40 -7.04
C LEU A 42 1.22 4.89 -7.40
N GLU A 43 1.74 4.49 -8.56
CA GLU A 43 3.03 4.96 -9.08
C GLU A 43 2.99 6.47 -9.40
N LYS A 44 1.87 7.00 -9.92
CA LYS A 44 1.71 8.45 -10.10
C LYS A 44 1.80 9.21 -8.78
N VAL A 45 1.19 8.70 -7.70
CA VAL A 45 1.26 9.35 -6.37
C VAL A 45 2.68 9.34 -5.83
N LEU A 46 3.41 8.22 -5.98
CA LEU A 46 4.82 8.13 -5.61
C LEU A 46 5.66 9.15 -6.40
N ASN A 47 5.43 9.27 -7.71
CA ASN A 47 6.13 10.23 -8.56
C ASN A 47 5.77 11.68 -8.23
N TYR A 48 4.53 11.96 -7.86
CA TYR A 48 4.09 13.30 -7.46
C TYR A 48 4.82 13.80 -6.21
N TYR A 49 5.03 12.92 -5.23
CA TYR A 49 5.73 13.26 -3.99
C TYR A 49 7.25 13.08 -4.02
N GLN A 50 7.86 12.75 -5.18
CA GLN A 50 9.28 12.44 -5.28
C GLN A 50 10.22 13.53 -4.71
N ASN A 51 9.80 14.79 -4.74
CA ASN A 51 10.57 15.96 -4.28
C ASN A 51 10.27 16.36 -2.82
N ASP A 52 9.34 15.68 -2.15
CA ASP A 52 8.98 15.92 -0.74
C ASP A 52 9.22 14.61 0.02
N SER A 53 10.39 14.50 0.65
CA SER A 53 10.84 13.26 1.29
C SER A 53 9.88 12.75 2.37
N LEU A 54 9.25 13.66 3.13
CA LEU A 54 8.30 13.29 4.18
C LEU A 54 7.00 12.74 3.57
N LYS A 55 6.46 13.40 2.56
CA LYS A 55 5.23 12.93 1.89
C LYS A 55 5.49 11.67 1.08
N LEU A 56 6.67 11.51 0.50
CA LEU A 56 7.05 10.29 -0.20
C LEU A 56 7.10 9.11 0.77
N GLU A 57 7.74 9.26 1.93
CA GLU A 57 7.81 8.18 2.91
C GLU A 57 6.44 7.87 3.52
N ALA A 58 5.61 8.89 3.77
CA ALA A 58 4.22 8.68 4.19
C ALA A 58 3.42 7.89 3.14
N THR A 59 3.59 8.23 1.85
CA THR A 59 2.95 7.52 0.75
C THR A 59 3.43 6.07 0.65
N ARG A 60 4.76 5.85 0.71
CA ARG A 60 5.37 4.51 0.76
C ARG A 60 4.83 3.69 1.93
N PHE A 61 4.74 4.30 3.10
CA PHE A 61 4.18 3.67 4.30
C PHE A 61 2.72 3.24 4.11
N LEU A 62 1.88 4.11 3.54
CA LEU A 62 0.47 3.78 3.29
C LEU A 62 0.35 2.63 2.28
N ILE A 63 1.03 2.73 1.14
CA ILE A 63 0.95 1.72 0.06
C ILE A 63 1.43 0.36 0.55
N ARG A 64 2.60 0.27 1.19
CA ARG A 64 3.16 -1.02 1.63
C ARG A 64 2.31 -1.73 2.70
N ASN A 65 1.37 -1.03 3.33
CA ASN A 65 0.41 -1.57 4.29
C ASN A 65 -1.00 -1.81 3.69
N MET A 66 -1.23 -1.49 2.41
CA MET A 66 -2.52 -1.75 1.75
C MET A 66 -2.90 -3.23 1.59
N PRO A 67 -1.97 -4.19 1.36
CA PRO A 67 -2.34 -5.58 1.20
C PRO A 67 -3.17 -6.09 2.39
N GLY A 68 -4.30 -6.74 2.09
CA GLY A 68 -5.25 -7.24 3.10
C GLY A 68 -6.18 -6.17 3.70
N HIS A 69 -6.03 -4.89 3.37
CA HIS A 69 -6.84 -3.77 3.88
C HIS A 69 -7.78 -3.16 2.83
N GLY A 70 -8.13 -3.94 1.79
CA GLY A 70 -9.09 -3.55 0.76
C GLY A 70 -10.54 -3.79 1.18
N GLY A 71 -11.46 -3.01 0.64
CA GLY A 71 -12.89 -3.32 0.69
C GLY A 71 -13.22 -4.46 -0.27
N TYR A 72 -14.14 -5.35 0.13
CA TYR A 72 -14.70 -6.34 -0.78
C TYR A 72 -15.84 -5.71 -1.58
N GLU A 73 -15.72 -5.71 -2.90
CA GLU A 73 -16.81 -5.41 -3.83
C GLU A 73 -17.28 -6.75 -4.45
N ASP A 74 -18.50 -7.17 -4.14
CA ASP A 74 -19.19 -8.34 -4.71
C ASP A 74 -20.69 -7.98 -4.78
N ASP A 75 -21.37 -8.31 -5.87
CA ASP A 75 -22.81 -8.11 -6.03
C ASP A 75 -23.62 -8.81 -4.92
N ARG A 76 -23.09 -9.91 -4.37
CA ARG A 76 -23.69 -10.60 -3.21
C ARG A 76 -23.59 -9.79 -1.93
N LEU A 77 -22.54 -8.99 -1.79
CA LEU A 77 -22.37 -8.07 -0.66
C LEU A 77 -23.41 -6.94 -0.72
N ASP A 78 -23.86 -6.53 -1.90
CA ASP A 78 -24.92 -5.52 -2.04
C ASP A 78 -26.28 -6.04 -1.59
N SER A 79 -26.58 -7.33 -1.81
CA SER A 79 -27.77 -7.97 -1.24
C SER A 79 -27.74 -7.99 0.29
N VAL A 80 -26.57 -8.25 0.90
CA VAL A 80 -26.39 -8.20 2.36
C VAL A 80 -26.53 -6.77 2.89
N LYS A 81 -25.95 -5.77 2.20
CA LYS A 81 -26.13 -4.35 2.53
C LYS A 81 -27.59 -3.93 2.48
N ALA A 82 -28.37 -4.41 1.50
CA ALA A 82 -29.79 -4.13 1.39
C ALA A 82 -30.59 -4.71 2.57
N VAL A 83 -30.31 -5.95 2.97
CA VAL A 83 -30.93 -6.59 4.15
C VAL A 83 -30.53 -5.86 5.44
N MET A 84 -29.25 -5.51 5.59
CA MET A 84 -28.75 -4.75 6.73
C MET A 84 -29.36 -3.36 6.82
N LYS A 85 -29.56 -2.69 5.68
CA LYS A 85 -30.28 -1.40 5.61
C LYS A 85 -31.73 -1.55 6.07
N ALA A 86 -32.43 -2.57 5.59
CA ALA A 86 -33.80 -2.85 6.03
C ALA A 86 -33.86 -3.17 7.55
N ALA A 87 -32.86 -3.89 8.08
CA ALA A 87 -32.77 -4.16 9.52
C ALA A 87 -32.59 -2.88 10.35
N VAL A 88 -31.83 -1.89 9.86
CA VAL A 88 -31.70 -0.57 10.50
C VAL A 88 -33.01 0.20 10.46
N GLU A 89 -33.69 0.22 9.31
CA GLU A 89 -35.00 0.87 9.19
C GLU A 89 -36.04 0.26 10.13
N LEU A 90 -35.92 -1.04 10.41
CA LEU A 90 -36.76 -1.77 11.36
C LEU A 90 -36.26 -1.72 12.81
N ASN A 91 -35.19 -0.96 13.10
CA ASN A 91 -34.55 -0.85 14.41
C ASN A 91 -34.13 -2.20 15.02
N ILE A 92 -33.82 -3.18 14.16
CA ILE A 92 -33.25 -4.47 14.53
C ILE A 92 -31.74 -4.22 14.66
N GLY A 93 -31.30 -3.80 15.85
CA GLY A 93 -29.98 -3.22 16.08
C GLY A 93 -28.79 -4.05 15.58
N GLY A 94 -27.72 -3.37 15.17
CA GLY A 94 -26.42 -3.99 14.85
C GLY A 94 -25.71 -3.48 13.60
N TYR A 95 -26.39 -2.69 12.74
CA TYR A 95 -25.78 -2.11 11.53
C TYR A 95 -25.77 -0.58 11.60
N LEU A 96 -24.67 0.02 11.16
CA LEU A 96 -24.49 1.47 11.07
C LEU A 96 -24.42 1.84 9.58
N PRO A 97 -25.34 2.64 9.03
CA PRO A 97 -25.39 2.93 7.60
C PRO A 97 -24.18 3.75 7.13
N ASP A 98 -23.75 3.57 5.87
CA ASP A 98 -22.57 4.22 5.28
C ASP A 98 -22.55 5.75 5.43
N SER A 99 -23.72 6.39 5.46
CA SER A 99 -23.86 7.83 5.70
C SER A 99 -23.39 8.27 7.09
N GLU A 100 -23.59 7.43 8.12
CA GLU A 100 -23.08 7.69 9.47
C GLU A 100 -21.58 7.43 9.56
N TRP A 101 -21.07 6.41 8.88
CA TRP A 101 -19.62 6.19 8.77
C TRP A 101 -18.91 7.43 8.21
N LYS A 102 -19.45 8.01 7.13
CA LYS A 102 -18.91 9.25 6.54
C LYS A 102 -19.01 10.47 7.46
N ARG A 103 -19.98 10.51 8.36
CA ARG A 103 -20.10 11.58 9.37
C ARG A 103 -19.15 11.41 10.54
N LYS A 104 -18.76 10.19 10.89
CA LYS A 104 -17.93 9.90 12.06
C LYS A 104 -16.45 10.25 11.84
N TRP A 105 -16.01 10.19 10.58
CA TRP A 105 -14.61 10.35 10.20
C TRP A 105 -14.34 11.60 9.32
N ASN A 106 -15.33 12.49 9.20
CA ASN A 106 -15.19 13.86 8.71
C ASN A 106 -15.36 14.82 9.91
#